data_AF-Q587B7-F1
#
_entry.id   AF-Q587B7-F1
#
_cell.length_a   1.000
_cell.length_b   1.000
_cell.length_c   1.000
_cell.angle_alpha   90.00
_cell.angle_beta   90.00
_cell.angle_gamma   90.00
#
_symmetry.space_group_name_H-M   'P 1'
#
loop_
_entity.id
_entity.type
_entity.pdbx_description
1 polymer ?
#
loop_
_entity_poly.entity_id
_entity_poly.type
_entity_poly.pdbx_seq_one_letter_code
_entity_poly.pdbx_strand_id
1 'polypeptide(L)'
;MNTSIRLLSKRQSTEKVWKAVPLPQQFHTSLETGDWMKALHAYQRHPYHAPPVDTFDLLKAVMHATGVRVDDVKSRFNEKIRLSAILQRKAPDEVEWSVFWEALNKGDSKTISAALMGARLSSVSQQISTAEACAVLLKAAGEDWEEKLVDSFPFATVTRCNLVHVALAHKRWDVAVELLRNVRITRSDVVTLWPLIEELDWEKALMLISACPKNSVPFDLALTHILRGGCSLQHLSEHLENACVLGDADVVAPLLAHAVEVGDWEYVGRGMDHLVDIGQVSQPAREVFEHMGKIHGTEKVCKRLEENRIPLHRVTVERLEALKL
;
A
#
# COMPACT_ATOMS: atom_id res chain seq x y z
N MET A 1 60.26 14.02 34.11
CA MET A 1 59.41 15.21 34.23
C MET A 1 57.99 14.83 33.83
N ASN A 2 57.05 14.83 34.78
CA ASN A 2 55.62 14.85 34.50
C ASN A 2 55.25 16.28 34.08
N THR A 3 54.46 16.46 33.01
CA THR A 3 53.36 17.45 32.99
C THR A 3 52.48 17.37 31.72
N SER A 4 51.17 17.39 31.97
CA SER A 4 50.07 17.99 31.17
C SER A 4 49.66 17.25 29.89
N ILE A 5 48.54 16.51 29.83
CA ILE A 5 47.11 16.86 30.00
C ILE A 5 46.58 17.93 29.02
N ARG A 6 45.70 17.44 28.14
CA ARG A 6 44.60 18.10 27.39
C ARG A 6 44.96 19.13 26.32
N LEU A 7 44.60 18.78 25.09
CA LEU A 7 43.79 19.65 24.22
C LEU A 7 42.85 18.78 23.36
N LEU A 8 41.65 18.55 23.89
CA LEU A 8 40.45 18.31 23.09
C LEU A 8 40.10 19.65 22.42
N SER A 9 40.23 19.75 21.10
CA SER A 9 39.29 20.47 20.23
C SER A 9 39.82 20.54 18.79
N LYS A 10 39.16 19.80 17.89
CA LYS A 10 38.45 20.37 16.73
C LYS A 10 37.88 19.22 15.91
N ARG A 11 36.57 19.00 16.12
CA ARG A 11 35.68 18.50 15.08
C ARG A 11 35.83 19.42 13.87
N GLN A 12 36.53 18.97 12.84
CA GLN A 12 36.32 19.50 11.49
C GLN A 12 35.37 18.53 10.79
N SER A 13 34.10 18.91 10.84
CA SER A 13 33.00 18.38 10.06
C SER A 13 33.21 18.68 8.56
N THR A 14 33.06 17.66 7.74
CA THR A 14 32.43 17.68 6.41
C THR A 14 32.75 18.84 5.46
N GLU A 15 33.81 18.71 4.68
CA GLU A 15 33.84 19.17 3.28
C GLU A 15 34.54 18.10 2.44
N LYS A 16 33.89 16.93 2.29
CA LYS A 16 34.15 16.12 1.10
C LYS A 16 33.49 16.85 -0.05
N VAL A 17 34.20 17.84 -0.59
CA VAL A 17 33.92 18.43 -1.89
C VAL A 17 33.88 17.28 -2.87
N TRP A 18 32.67 16.90 -3.28
CA TRP A 18 32.44 15.88 -4.29
C TRP A 18 33.07 16.41 -5.58
N LYS A 19 34.32 16.02 -5.87
CA LYS A 19 34.97 16.35 -7.13
C LYS A 19 34.10 15.74 -8.23
N ALA A 20 33.35 16.59 -8.93
CA ALA A 20 32.58 16.23 -10.09
C ALA A 20 33.49 15.45 -11.05
N VAL A 21 33.17 14.18 -11.30
CA VAL A 21 33.91 13.40 -12.29
C VAL A 21 33.73 14.11 -13.64
N PRO A 22 34.81 14.39 -14.37
CA PRO A 22 34.72 15.08 -15.65
C PRO A 22 33.85 14.28 -16.63
N LEU A 23 33.08 15.00 -17.44
CA LEU A 23 32.23 14.38 -18.45
C LEU A 23 33.08 13.57 -19.44
N PRO A 24 32.53 12.49 -20.02
CA PRO A 24 33.30 11.61 -20.89
C PRO A 24 33.81 12.39 -22.11
N GLN A 25 35.00 12.06 -22.64
CA GLN A 25 35.54 12.73 -23.82
C GLN A 25 34.57 12.69 -25.03
N GLN A 26 33.79 11.61 -25.15
CA GLN A 26 32.72 11.48 -26.16
C GLN A 26 31.66 12.60 -26.09
N PHE A 27 31.38 13.14 -24.91
CA PHE A 27 30.49 14.28 -24.74
C PHE A 27 31.08 15.53 -25.39
N HIS A 28 32.33 15.85 -25.07
CA HIS A 28 33.05 17.00 -25.62
C HIS A 28 33.20 16.91 -27.14
N THR A 29 33.59 15.75 -27.67
CA THR A 29 33.70 15.54 -29.13
C THR A 29 32.34 15.68 -29.83
N SER A 30 31.26 15.20 -29.23
CA SER A 30 29.92 15.33 -29.82
C SER A 30 29.45 16.79 -29.86
N LEU A 31 29.81 17.60 -28.85
CA LEU A 31 29.58 19.04 -28.86
C LEU A 31 30.38 19.75 -29.97
N GLU A 32 31.67 19.45 -30.11
CA GLU A 32 32.52 20.05 -31.14
C GLU A 32 32.05 19.74 -32.57
N THR A 33 31.48 18.54 -32.78
CA THR A 33 30.94 18.12 -34.09
C THR A 33 29.52 18.62 -34.39
N GLY A 34 28.85 19.28 -33.44
CA GLY A 34 27.45 19.72 -33.57
C GLY A 34 26.41 18.60 -33.48
N ASP A 35 26.79 17.38 -33.07
CA ASP A 35 25.87 16.27 -32.84
C ASP A 35 25.29 16.34 -31.40
N TRP A 36 24.33 17.25 -31.24
CA TRP A 36 23.71 17.57 -29.95
C TRP A 36 22.97 16.39 -29.32
N MET A 37 22.36 15.52 -30.14
CA MET A 37 21.68 14.33 -29.65
C MET A 37 22.67 13.36 -29.03
N LYS A 38 23.81 13.12 -29.68
CA LYS A 38 24.84 12.24 -29.13
C LYS A 38 25.47 12.79 -27.85
N ALA A 39 25.67 14.12 -27.77
CA ALA A 39 26.09 14.79 -26.54
C ALA A 39 25.09 14.56 -25.39
N LEU A 40 23.79 14.76 -25.65
CA LEU A 40 22.75 14.54 -24.64
C LEU A 40 22.72 13.08 -24.15
N HIS A 41 22.86 12.10 -25.04
CA HIS A 41 22.92 10.68 -24.67
C HIS A 41 24.15 10.35 -23.82
N ALA A 42 25.32 10.89 -24.17
CA ALA A 42 26.54 10.72 -23.39
C ALA A 42 26.39 11.31 -21.98
N TYR A 43 25.78 12.49 -21.87
CA TYR A 43 25.48 13.13 -20.59
C TYR A 43 24.50 12.31 -19.74
N GLN A 44 23.39 11.83 -20.33
CA GLN A 44 22.39 11.02 -19.62
C GLN A 44 22.92 9.68 -19.09
N ARG A 45 24.02 9.18 -19.67
CA ARG A 45 24.73 7.96 -19.24
C ARG A 45 25.79 8.22 -18.17
N HIS A 46 26.10 9.49 -17.85
CA HIS A 46 27.12 9.80 -16.88
C HIS A 46 26.69 9.38 -15.46
N PRO A 47 27.55 8.69 -14.69
CA PRO A 47 27.17 8.07 -13.42
C PRO A 47 26.95 9.02 -12.24
N TYR A 48 27.24 10.32 -12.37
CA TYR A 48 27.17 11.29 -11.26
C TYR A 48 26.14 12.41 -11.52
N HIS A 49 25.33 12.68 -10.49
CA HIS A 49 24.02 13.35 -10.58
C HIS A 49 24.02 14.88 -10.39
N ALA A 50 25.18 15.55 -10.34
CA ALA A 50 25.24 17.00 -10.19
C ALA A 50 26.03 17.63 -11.35
N PRO A 51 25.35 18.24 -12.35
CA PRO A 51 26.04 19.03 -13.36
C PRO A 51 26.78 20.22 -12.72
N PRO A 52 28.02 20.55 -13.13
CA PRO A 52 28.61 21.86 -12.82
C PRO A 52 27.68 22.99 -13.31
N VAL A 53 27.75 24.17 -12.70
CA VAL A 53 26.86 25.32 -13.00
C VAL A 53 26.79 25.62 -14.52
N ASP A 54 27.90 25.42 -15.21
CA ASP A 54 28.06 25.59 -16.66
C ASP A 54 27.14 24.69 -17.52
N THR A 55 26.64 23.59 -16.94
CA THR A 55 25.79 22.63 -17.66
C THR A 55 24.34 23.10 -17.82
N PHE A 56 23.89 24.08 -17.01
CA PHE A 56 22.51 24.58 -17.10
C PHE A 56 22.28 25.43 -18.36
N ASP A 57 23.23 26.30 -18.71
CA ASP A 57 23.15 27.11 -19.93
C ASP A 57 23.34 26.25 -21.18
N LEU A 58 24.18 25.22 -21.12
CA LEU A 58 24.30 24.22 -22.17
C LEU A 58 23.00 23.43 -22.36
N LEU A 59 22.36 22.99 -21.28
CA LEU A 59 21.07 22.30 -21.33
C LEU A 59 20.01 23.19 -21.99
N LYS A 60 19.95 24.48 -21.62
CA LYS A 60 19.05 25.46 -22.28
C LYS A 60 19.33 25.58 -23.78
N ALA A 61 20.59 25.68 -24.20
CA ALA A 61 20.96 25.78 -25.61
C ALA A 61 20.54 24.53 -26.40
N VAL A 62 20.79 23.34 -25.85
CA VAL A 62 20.35 22.05 -26.44
C VAL A 62 18.83 21.99 -26.53
N MET A 63 18.11 22.41 -25.49
CA MET A 63 16.65 22.44 -25.46
C MET A 63 16.07 23.40 -26.50
N HIS A 64 16.69 24.57 -26.67
CA HIS A 64 16.30 25.53 -27.71
C HIS A 64 16.53 24.98 -29.13
N ALA A 65 17.66 24.30 -29.36
CA ALA A 65 18.00 23.74 -30.68
C ALA A 65 17.18 22.50 -31.05
N THR A 66 16.83 21.65 -30.07
CA THR A 66 16.12 20.38 -30.29
C THR A 66 14.60 20.50 -30.15
N GLY A 67 14.10 21.62 -29.61
CA GLY A 67 12.67 21.82 -29.35
C GLY A 67 12.12 21.04 -28.14
N VAL A 68 12.98 20.37 -27.37
CA VAL A 68 12.60 19.60 -26.17
C VAL A 68 12.28 20.56 -25.03
N ARG A 69 11.06 20.51 -24.49
CA ARG A 69 10.60 21.43 -23.43
C ARG A 69 11.11 21.00 -22.06
N VAL A 70 11.18 21.95 -21.12
CA VAL A 70 11.58 21.68 -19.73
C VAL A 70 10.71 20.59 -19.10
N ASP A 71 9.42 20.56 -19.43
CA ASP A 71 8.49 19.58 -18.88
C ASP A 71 8.74 18.15 -19.41
N ASP A 72 9.25 18.01 -20.63
CA ASP A 72 9.68 16.71 -21.17
C ASP A 72 10.92 16.20 -20.45
N VAL A 73 11.85 17.11 -20.14
CA VAL A 73 13.03 16.78 -19.33
C VAL A 73 12.62 16.45 -17.90
N LYS A 74 11.71 17.21 -17.29
CA LYS A 74 11.19 16.95 -15.94
C LYS A 74 10.43 15.64 -15.86
N SER A 75 9.57 15.31 -16.83
CA SER A 75 8.81 14.05 -16.81
C SER A 75 9.76 12.86 -16.90
N ARG A 76 10.72 12.90 -17.83
CA ARG A 76 11.74 11.84 -17.96
C ARG A 76 12.71 11.82 -16.78
N PHE A 77 13.04 12.96 -16.20
CA PHE A 77 13.87 13.02 -15.00
C PHE A 77 13.13 12.50 -13.78
N ASN A 78 11.84 12.79 -13.62
CA ASN A 78 10.99 12.25 -12.56
C ASN A 78 10.77 10.75 -12.74
N GLU A 79 10.58 10.27 -13.98
CA GLU A 79 10.55 8.84 -14.32
C GLU A 79 11.87 8.18 -13.93
N LYS A 80 13.01 8.82 -14.25
CA LYS A 80 14.33 8.31 -13.91
C LYS A 80 14.66 8.44 -12.43
N ILE A 81 14.11 9.44 -11.72
CA ILE A 81 14.16 9.56 -10.25
C ILE A 81 13.31 8.47 -9.61
N ARG A 82 12.13 8.17 -10.16
CA ARG A 82 11.28 7.07 -9.72
C ARG A 82 12.03 5.75 -9.89
N LEU A 83 12.60 5.53 -11.07
CA LEU A 83 13.43 4.37 -11.36
C LEU A 83 14.74 4.36 -10.55
N SER A 84 15.34 5.50 -10.25
CA SER A 84 16.54 5.57 -9.41
C SER A 84 16.21 5.48 -7.93
N ALA A 85 15.02 5.86 -7.48
CA ALA A 85 14.55 5.58 -6.12
C ALA A 85 14.23 4.09 -5.96
N ILE A 86 13.79 3.44 -7.05
CA ILE A 86 13.70 1.99 -7.18
C ILE A 86 15.11 1.36 -7.20
N LEU A 87 16.10 1.95 -7.88
CA LEU A 87 17.44 1.36 -8.06
C LEU A 87 18.51 1.77 -7.01
N GLN A 88 18.37 2.90 -6.31
CA GLN A 88 19.37 3.47 -5.38
C GLN A 88 19.03 3.24 -3.91
N ARG A 89 17.92 2.57 -3.59
CA ARG A 89 17.85 1.89 -2.32
C ARG A 89 18.67 0.61 -2.43
N LYS A 90 19.97 0.73 -2.10
CA LYS A 90 20.69 -0.38 -1.48
C LYS A 90 19.93 -0.74 -0.20
N ALA A 91 18.93 -1.60 -0.30
CA ALA A 91 18.19 -2.21 0.80
C ALA A 91 18.64 -3.68 0.89
N PRO A 92 18.69 -4.28 2.09
CA PRO A 92 19.53 -5.44 2.37
C PRO A 92 19.15 -6.61 1.47
N ASP A 93 20.16 -7.17 0.80
CA ASP A 93 20.17 -8.33 -0.10
C ASP A 93 18.78 -8.88 -0.43
N GLU A 94 18.16 -8.31 -1.46
CA GLU A 94 16.94 -8.87 -2.03
C GLU A 94 17.26 -10.28 -2.53
N VAL A 95 16.80 -11.29 -1.78
CA VAL A 95 16.99 -12.69 -2.15
C VAL A 95 16.02 -13.03 -3.28
N GLU A 96 16.55 -13.69 -4.30
CA GLU A 96 15.77 -14.17 -5.44
C GLU A 96 14.68 -15.14 -4.96
N TRP A 97 13.54 -15.09 -5.64
CA TRP A 97 12.35 -15.86 -5.29
C TRP A 97 12.63 -17.37 -5.27
N SER A 98 13.28 -17.90 -6.30
CA SER A 98 13.71 -19.30 -6.41
C SER A 98 14.69 -19.70 -5.31
N VAL A 99 15.70 -18.85 -5.05
CA VAL A 99 16.74 -19.08 -4.05
C VAL A 99 16.16 -19.22 -2.64
N PHE A 100 15.12 -18.44 -2.31
CA PHE A 100 14.44 -18.56 -1.03
C PHE A 100 13.74 -19.91 -0.85
N TRP A 101 12.96 -20.35 -1.83
CA TRP A 101 12.26 -21.64 -1.74
C TRP A 101 13.22 -22.82 -1.72
N GLU A 102 14.29 -22.76 -2.51
CA GLU A 102 15.35 -23.77 -2.50
C GLU A 102 16.09 -23.80 -1.15
N ALA A 103 16.38 -22.62 -0.56
CA ALA A 103 16.96 -22.52 0.77
C ALA A 103 16.03 -23.09 1.84
N LEU A 104 14.72 -22.85 1.73
CA LEU A 104 13.71 -23.42 2.63
C LEU A 104 13.66 -24.94 2.51
N ASN A 105 13.74 -25.49 1.30
CA ASN A 105 13.76 -26.92 1.04
C ASN A 105 15.02 -27.61 1.58
N LYS A 106 16.17 -26.93 1.54
CA LYS A 106 17.45 -27.43 2.07
C LYS A 106 17.70 -27.12 3.54
N GLY A 107 16.86 -26.31 4.18
CA GLY A 107 17.06 -25.85 5.55
C GLY A 107 18.22 -24.86 5.72
N ASP A 108 18.57 -24.08 4.70
CA ASP A 108 19.58 -23.02 4.78
C ASP A 108 19.04 -21.79 5.53
N SER A 109 19.15 -21.83 6.86
CA SER A 109 18.67 -20.77 7.75
C SER A 109 19.29 -19.40 7.47
N LYS A 110 20.52 -19.34 6.92
CA LYS A 110 21.20 -18.06 6.65
C LYS A 110 20.51 -17.35 5.48
N THR A 111 20.26 -18.07 4.39
CA THR A 111 19.60 -17.50 3.21
C THR A 111 18.13 -17.18 3.49
N ILE A 112 17.43 -18.04 4.25
CA ILE A 112 16.05 -17.78 4.69
C ILE A 112 15.99 -16.49 5.52
N SER A 113 16.85 -16.35 6.53
CA SER A 113 16.87 -15.16 7.39
C SER A 113 17.23 -13.90 6.59
N ALA A 114 18.19 -13.98 5.64
CA ALA A 114 18.53 -12.87 4.75
C ALA A 114 17.32 -12.43 3.91
N ALA A 115 16.60 -13.37 3.30
CA ALA A 115 15.41 -13.10 2.50
C ALA A 115 14.31 -12.40 3.33
N LEU A 116 14.05 -12.91 4.54
CA LEU A 116 13.01 -12.36 5.41
C LEU A 116 13.40 -10.98 5.99
N MET A 117 14.69 -10.75 6.27
CA MET A 117 15.20 -9.41 6.60
C MET A 117 15.04 -8.44 5.43
N GLY A 118 15.33 -8.86 4.20
CA GLY A 118 15.07 -8.10 2.97
C GLY A 118 13.59 -7.76 2.81
N ALA A 119 12.72 -8.73 3.13
CA ALA A 119 11.28 -8.54 3.24
C ALA A 119 10.86 -7.66 4.45
N ARG A 120 11.79 -7.09 5.22
CA ARG A 120 11.55 -6.21 6.37
C ARG A 120 10.89 -6.89 7.58
N LEU A 121 11.15 -8.18 7.77
CA LEU A 121 10.84 -8.88 9.01
C LEU A 121 12.07 -8.78 9.93
N SER A 122 12.04 -7.82 10.86
CA SER A 122 13.18 -7.54 11.74
C SER A 122 13.24 -8.42 12.98
N SER A 123 12.09 -8.92 13.45
CA SER A 123 12.02 -9.77 14.63
C SER A 123 12.33 -11.23 14.28
N VAL A 124 13.20 -11.87 15.07
CA VAL A 124 13.52 -13.30 14.91
C VAL A 124 12.26 -14.16 15.02
N SER A 125 11.36 -13.86 15.94
CA SER A 125 10.07 -14.57 16.07
C SER A 125 9.22 -14.46 14.79
N GLN A 126 9.09 -13.26 14.23
CA GLN A 126 8.38 -13.06 12.96
C GLN A 126 9.04 -13.82 11.80
N GLN A 127 10.37 -13.86 11.75
CA GLN A 127 11.10 -14.61 10.74
C GLN A 127 10.85 -16.12 10.88
N ILE A 128 10.91 -16.66 12.09
CA ILE A 128 10.65 -18.09 12.35
C ILE A 128 9.21 -18.44 11.96
N SER A 129 8.21 -17.73 12.48
CA SER A 129 6.79 -18.01 12.17
C SER A 129 6.49 -17.86 10.68
N THR A 130 7.10 -16.88 10.01
CA THR A 130 6.97 -16.71 8.55
C THR A 130 7.61 -17.88 7.80
N ALA A 131 8.82 -18.31 8.19
CA ALA A 131 9.50 -19.44 7.57
C ALA A 131 8.71 -20.75 7.77
N GLU A 132 8.16 -20.98 8.97
CA GLU A 132 7.29 -22.12 9.27
C GLU A 132 6.03 -22.11 8.40
N ALA A 133 5.36 -20.96 8.27
CA ALA A 133 4.21 -20.79 7.39
C ALA A 133 4.57 -21.09 5.92
N CYS A 134 5.71 -20.60 5.43
CA CYS A 134 6.21 -20.93 4.09
C CYS A 134 6.53 -22.42 3.95
N ALA A 135 7.09 -23.07 4.98
CA ALA A 135 7.41 -24.49 4.94
C ALA A 135 6.15 -25.35 4.80
N VAL A 136 5.01 -24.90 5.35
CA VAL A 136 3.71 -25.54 5.11
C VAL A 136 3.30 -25.47 3.64
N LEU A 137 3.54 -24.35 2.95
CA LEU A 137 3.28 -24.22 1.50
C LEU A 137 4.21 -25.13 0.69
N LEU A 138 5.50 -25.14 1.01
CA LEU A 138 6.48 -26.01 0.38
C LEU A 138 6.09 -27.49 0.50
N LYS A 139 5.73 -27.92 1.71
CA LYS A 139 5.26 -29.28 1.97
C LYS A 139 3.96 -29.61 1.21
N ALA A 140 3.04 -28.65 1.10
CA ALA A 140 1.80 -28.84 0.36
C ALA A 140 2.01 -28.93 -1.15
N ALA A 141 3.02 -28.25 -1.68
CA ALA A 141 3.34 -28.27 -3.11
C ALA A 141 3.94 -29.62 -3.57
N GLY A 142 4.65 -30.32 -2.67
CA GLY A 142 5.19 -31.66 -2.90
C GLY A 142 6.44 -31.66 -3.78
N GLU A 143 6.58 -32.67 -4.64
CA GLU A 143 7.74 -32.79 -5.54
C GLU A 143 7.77 -31.69 -6.61
N ASP A 144 6.59 -31.23 -7.07
CA ASP A 144 6.46 -30.14 -8.06
C ASP A 144 6.54 -28.74 -7.44
N TRP A 145 7.22 -28.59 -6.30
CA TRP A 145 7.24 -27.31 -5.60
C TRP A 145 7.88 -26.19 -6.40
N GLU A 146 8.89 -26.49 -7.22
CA GLU A 146 9.58 -25.49 -8.06
C GLU A 146 8.58 -24.91 -9.07
N GLU A 147 7.86 -25.75 -9.80
CA GLU A 147 6.82 -25.31 -10.73
C GLU A 147 5.72 -24.52 -10.01
N LYS A 148 5.21 -25.05 -8.89
CA LYS A 148 4.03 -24.51 -8.18
C LYS A 148 4.31 -23.25 -7.38
N LEU A 149 5.52 -23.06 -6.86
CA LEU A 149 5.86 -21.95 -5.97
C LEU A 149 6.82 -20.95 -6.62
N VAL A 150 7.59 -21.37 -7.61
CA VAL A 150 8.55 -20.51 -8.35
C VAL A 150 8.00 -20.16 -9.72
N ASP A 151 7.88 -21.14 -10.63
CA ASP A 151 7.61 -20.86 -12.05
C ASP A 151 6.19 -20.33 -12.31
N SER A 152 5.23 -20.71 -11.46
CA SER A 152 3.85 -20.23 -11.52
C SER A 152 3.70 -18.75 -11.15
N PHE A 153 4.74 -18.09 -10.63
CA PHE A 153 4.69 -16.71 -10.17
C PHE A 153 5.79 -15.85 -10.80
N PRO A 154 5.46 -14.67 -11.36
CA PRO A 154 6.44 -13.78 -12.00
C PRO A 154 7.21 -12.93 -10.98
N PHE A 155 7.57 -13.50 -9.83
CA PHE A 155 8.26 -12.79 -8.76
C PHE A 155 9.78 -12.92 -8.93
N ALA A 156 10.46 -11.78 -9.04
CA ALA A 156 11.93 -11.78 -9.08
C ALA A 156 12.53 -12.00 -7.68
N THR A 157 11.95 -11.37 -6.65
CA THR A 157 12.50 -11.34 -5.29
C THR A 157 11.44 -11.61 -4.23
N VAL A 158 11.89 -12.01 -3.05
CA VAL A 158 11.00 -12.23 -1.90
C VAL A 158 10.51 -10.90 -1.34
N THR A 159 9.19 -10.73 -1.28
CA THR A 159 8.55 -9.61 -0.58
C THR A 159 7.43 -10.12 0.32
N ARG A 160 7.06 -9.33 1.33
CA ARG A 160 5.93 -9.65 2.24
C ARG A 160 4.63 -9.90 1.48
N CYS A 161 4.36 -9.12 0.43
CA CYS A 161 3.16 -9.25 -0.36
C CYS A 161 3.19 -10.54 -1.20
N ASN A 162 4.34 -10.88 -1.79
CA ASN A 162 4.51 -12.09 -2.61
C ASN A 162 4.24 -13.37 -1.79
N LEU A 163 4.72 -13.42 -0.53
CA LEU A 163 4.47 -14.56 0.35
C LEU A 163 2.97 -14.77 0.61
N VAL A 164 2.24 -13.70 0.90
CA VAL A 164 0.78 -13.76 1.12
C VAL A 164 0.06 -14.10 -0.18
N HIS A 165 0.48 -13.53 -1.31
CA HIS A 165 -0.07 -13.83 -2.63
C HIS A 165 -0.02 -15.33 -2.91
N VAL A 166 1.14 -15.96 -2.74
CA VAL A 166 1.30 -17.41 -3.00
C VAL A 166 0.43 -18.23 -2.06
N ALA A 167 0.33 -17.88 -0.78
CA ALA A 167 -0.57 -18.57 0.14
C ALA A 167 -2.04 -18.51 -0.32
N LEU A 168 -2.50 -17.33 -0.77
CA LEU A 168 -3.86 -17.15 -1.28
C LEU A 168 -4.10 -17.87 -2.62
N ALA A 169 -3.15 -17.81 -3.55
CA ALA A 169 -3.24 -18.48 -4.85
C ALA A 169 -3.31 -20.02 -4.71
N HIS A 170 -2.65 -20.58 -3.68
CA HIS A 170 -2.74 -21.99 -3.31
C HIS A 170 -3.96 -22.32 -2.43
N LYS A 171 -4.91 -21.38 -2.26
CA LYS A 171 -6.12 -21.50 -1.43
C LYS A 171 -5.83 -21.86 0.03
N ARG A 172 -4.62 -21.56 0.52
CA ARG A 172 -4.19 -21.73 1.92
C ARG A 172 -4.42 -20.44 2.70
N TRP A 173 -5.69 -20.12 2.91
CA TRP A 173 -6.13 -18.96 3.68
C TRP A 173 -5.61 -19.00 5.12
N ASP A 174 -5.48 -20.19 5.71
CA ASP A 174 -4.93 -20.44 7.04
C ASP A 174 -3.48 -19.95 7.14
N VAL A 175 -2.66 -20.28 6.14
CA VAL A 175 -1.28 -19.83 6.04
C VAL A 175 -1.23 -18.33 5.78
N ALA A 176 -2.10 -17.81 4.90
CA ALA A 176 -2.15 -16.38 4.61
C ALA A 176 -2.48 -15.55 5.87
N VAL A 177 -3.42 -15.99 6.72
CA VAL A 177 -3.72 -15.36 8.02
C VAL A 177 -2.47 -15.32 8.90
N GLU A 178 -1.74 -16.43 9.01
CA GLU A 178 -0.54 -16.50 9.84
C GLU A 178 0.59 -15.59 9.31
N LEU A 179 0.76 -15.54 7.99
CA LEU A 179 1.67 -14.60 7.36
C LEU A 179 1.26 -13.16 7.70
N LEU A 180 -0.02 -12.79 7.52
CA LEU A 180 -0.52 -11.43 7.77
C LEU A 180 -0.34 -10.95 9.22
N ARG A 181 -0.42 -11.86 10.20
CA ARG A 181 -0.11 -11.55 11.61
C ARG A 181 1.34 -11.14 11.81
N ASN A 182 2.26 -11.66 11.01
CA ASN A 182 3.70 -11.43 11.12
C ASN A 182 4.20 -10.35 10.15
N VAL A 183 3.56 -10.21 8.98
CA VAL A 183 3.96 -9.27 7.93
C VAL A 183 3.11 -8.00 7.96
N ARG A 184 3.76 -6.84 8.10
CA ARG A 184 3.05 -5.55 8.00
C ARG A 184 2.81 -5.15 6.56
N ILE A 185 1.62 -5.41 6.03
CA ILE A 185 1.21 -4.94 4.71
C ILE A 185 0.55 -3.55 4.76
N THR A 186 0.41 -2.92 3.60
CA THR A 186 -0.23 -1.61 3.41
C THR A 186 -1.60 -1.76 2.74
N ARG A 187 -2.41 -0.69 2.72
CA ARG A 187 -3.70 -0.70 2.00
C ARG A 187 -3.57 -1.03 0.52
N SER A 188 -2.54 -0.51 -0.15
CA SER A 188 -2.28 -0.85 -1.56
C SER A 188 -1.96 -2.33 -1.77
N ASP A 189 -1.24 -2.94 -0.83
CA ASP A 189 -0.95 -4.38 -0.89
C ASP A 189 -2.24 -5.20 -0.76
N VAL A 190 -3.11 -4.88 0.22
CA VAL A 190 -4.40 -5.56 0.39
C VAL A 190 -5.27 -5.41 -0.84
N VAL A 191 -5.34 -4.21 -1.43
CA VAL A 191 -6.10 -3.96 -2.67
C VAL A 191 -5.57 -4.80 -3.83
N THR A 192 -4.26 -5.00 -3.92
CA THR A 192 -3.65 -5.87 -4.95
C THR A 192 -3.95 -7.36 -4.71
N LEU A 193 -4.02 -7.77 -3.45
CA LEU A 193 -4.38 -9.14 -3.05
C LEU A 193 -5.90 -9.40 -3.11
N TRP A 194 -6.71 -8.35 -3.17
CA TRP A 194 -8.17 -8.43 -3.06
C TRP A 194 -8.84 -9.42 -4.02
N PRO A 195 -8.45 -9.52 -5.30
CA PRO A 195 -9.06 -10.49 -6.22
C PRO A 195 -8.96 -11.94 -5.72
N LEU A 196 -7.86 -12.31 -5.05
CA LEU A 196 -7.71 -13.65 -4.46
C LEU A 196 -8.48 -13.81 -3.14
N ILE A 197 -8.67 -12.72 -2.39
CA ILE A 197 -9.44 -12.72 -1.15
C ILE A 197 -10.94 -12.83 -1.45
N GLU A 198 -11.41 -12.18 -2.51
CA GLU A 198 -12.81 -12.18 -2.94
C GLU A 198 -13.29 -13.57 -3.40
N GLU A 199 -12.39 -14.45 -3.83
CA GLU A 199 -12.71 -15.85 -4.14
C GLU A 199 -13.03 -16.71 -2.90
N LEU A 200 -12.76 -16.20 -1.69
CA LEU A 200 -12.98 -16.91 -0.44
C LEU A 200 -14.33 -16.54 0.20
N ASP A 201 -14.88 -17.49 0.94
CA ASP A 201 -16.07 -17.27 1.78
C ASP A 201 -15.85 -16.11 2.76
N TRP A 202 -16.94 -15.44 3.13
CA TRP A 202 -16.89 -14.26 3.99
C TRP A 202 -16.19 -14.51 5.34
N GLU A 203 -16.33 -15.71 5.91
CA GLU A 203 -15.69 -16.10 7.18
C GLU A 203 -14.17 -16.05 7.06
N LYS A 204 -13.63 -16.57 5.95
CA LYS A 204 -12.19 -16.60 5.67
C LYS A 204 -11.69 -15.19 5.34
N ALA A 205 -12.46 -14.42 4.57
CA ALA A 205 -12.15 -13.02 4.30
C ALA A 205 -12.10 -12.20 5.59
N LEU A 206 -13.04 -12.40 6.51
CA LEU A 206 -13.08 -11.75 7.82
C LEU A 206 -11.83 -12.07 8.65
N MET A 207 -11.39 -13.34 8.66
CA MET A 207 -10.16 -13.74 9.34
C MET A 207 -8.91 -13.09 8.74
N LEU A 208 -8.83 -13.01 7.40
CA LEU A 208 -7.72 -12.35 6.70
C LEU A 208 -7.65 -10.86 7.02
N ILE A 209 -8.76 -10.13 6.91
CA ILE A 209 -8.75 -8.69 7.21
C ILE A 209 -8.51 -8.41 8.69
N SER A 210 -8.94 -9.31 9.59
CA SER A 210 -8.69 -9.18 11.03
C SER A 210 -7.23 -9.40 11.41
N ALA A 211 -6.46 -10.11 10.56
CA ALA A 211 -5.02 -10.25 10.70
C ALA A 211 -4.24 -9.03 10.18
N CYS A 212 -4.88 -8.12 9.45
CA CYS A 212 -4.26 -6.93 8.91
C CYS A 212 -4.27 -5.76 9.93
N PRO A 213 -3.31 -4.82 9.85
CA PRO A 213 -3.44 -3.55 10.55
C PRO A 213 -4.67 -2.78 10.08
N LYS A 214 -5.43 -2.17 11.01
CA LYS A 214 -6.66 -1.38 10.74
C LYS A 214 -6.54 -0.47 9.52
N ASN A 215 -5.49 0.35 9.47
CA ASN A 215 -5.26 1.34 8.40
C ASN A 215 -4.93 0.73 7.03
N SER A 216 -4.74 -0.59 6.94
CA SER A 216 -4.45 -1.31 5.71
C SER A 216 -5.68 -1.98 5.11
N VAL A 217 -6.77 -2.09 5.86
CA VAL A 217 -7.99 -2.74 5.38
C VAL A 217 -8.77 -1.76 4.49
N PRO A 218 -9.07 -2.10 3.23
CA PRO A 218 -10.04 -1.35 2.43
C PRO A 218 -11.45 -1.73 2.89
N PHE A 219 -11.94 -1.09 3.97
CA PHE A 219 -13.22 -1.41 4.59
C PHE A 219 -14.41 -1.33 3.63
N ASP A 220 -14.35 -0.43 2.66
CA ASP A 220 -15.34 -0.28 1.60
C ASP A 220 -15.50 -1.58 0.77
N LEU A 221 -14.39 -2.19 0.36
CA LEU A 221 -14.40 -3.45 -0.38
C LEU A 221 -14.70 -4.64 0.56
N ALA A 222 -14.05 -4.65 1.72
CA ALA A 222 -14.06 -5.79 2.61
C ALA A 222 -15.39 -6.03 3.30
N LEU A 223 -15.98 -4.98 3.87
CA LEU A 223 -17.26 -5.11 4.56
C LEU A 223 -18.38 -5.42 3.57
N THR A 224 -18.35 -4.83 2.37
CA THR A 224 -19.30 -5.13 1.31
C THR A 224 -19.25 -6.60 0.89
N HIS A 225 -18.05 -7.17 0.68
CA HIS A 225 -17.88 -8.59 0.37
C HIS A 225 -18.42 -9.49 1.49
N ILE A 226 -18.07 -9.18 2.74
CA ILE A 226 -18.44 -10.00 3.89
C ILE A 226 -19.97 -10.02 4.09
N LEU A 227 -20.62 -8.85 3.98
CA LEU A 227 -22.07 -8.73 4.12
C LEU A 227 -22.80 -9.44 2.98
N ARG A 228 -22.36 -9.26 1.73
CA ARG A 228 -22.94 -9.96 0.56
C ARG A 228 -22.74 -11.47 0.61
N GLY A 229 -21.70 -11.94 1.29
CA GLY A 229 -21.48 -13.36 1.56
C GLY A 229 -22.47 -13.97 2.56
N GLY A 230 -23.31 -13.16 3.23
CA GLY A 230 -24.33 -13.62 4.16
C GLY A 230 -23.99 -13.41 5.64
N CYS A 231 -22.92 -12.67 5.96
CA CYS A 231 -22.64 -12.28 7.32
C CYS A 231 -23.72 -11.30 7.82
N SER A 232 -24.32 -11.57 8.98
CA SER A 232 -25.31 -10.66 9.56
C SER A 232 -24.68 -9.33 9.98
N LEU A 233 -25.42 -8.23 9.81
CA LEU A 233 -25.00 -6.89 10.25
C LEU A 233 -24.63 -6.87 11.73
N GLN A 234 -25.42 -7.54 12.58
CA GLN A 234 -25.16 -7.60 14.02
C GLN A 234 -23.82 -8.28 14.33
N HIS A 235 -23.59 -9.49 13.79
CA HIS A 235 -22.35 -10.22 14.02
C HIS A 235 -21.11 -9.42 13.56
N LEU A 236 -21.18 -8.81 12.38
CA LEU A 236 -20.08 -8.00 11.87
C LEU A 236 -19.86 -6.74 12.72
N SER A 237 -20.93 -6.10 13.19
CA SER A 237 -20.83 -4.91 14.03
C SER A 237 -20.18 -5.22 15.37
N GLU A 238 -20.57 -6.31 16.02
CA GLU A 238 -19.96 -6.78 17.27
C GLU A 238 -18.46 -7.07 17.08
N HIS A 239 -18.08 -7.69 15.96
CA HIS A 239 -16.68 -7.92 15.63
C HIS A 239 -15.90 -6.62 15.43
N LEU A 240 -16.47 -5.65 14.70
CA LEU A 240 -15.85 -4.35 14.45
C LEU A 240 -15.78 -3.46 15.71
N GLU A 241 -16.74 -3.61 16.62
CA GLU A 241 -16.75 -2.96 17.93
C GLU A 241 -15.64 -3.52 18.81
N ASN A 242 -15.50 -4.85 18.90
CA ASN A 242 -14.39 -5.50 19.60
C ASN A 242 -13.02 -5.13 19.02
N ALA A 243 -12.97 -4.92 17.69
CA ALA A 243 -11.78 -4.42 17.03
C ALA A 243 -11.56 -2.91 17.25
N CYS A 244 -12.49 -2.18 17.87
CA CYS A 244 -12.48 -0.73 18.05
C CYS A 244 -12.22 0.03 16.73
N VAL A 245 -12.98 -0.28 15.68
CA VAL A 245 -12.90 0.41 14.37
C VAL A 245 -14.17 1.17 14.00
N LEU A 246 -15.27 1.00 14.73
CA LEU A 246 -16.52 1.72 14.48
C LEU A 246 -16.42 3.25 14.64
N GLY A 247 -15.33 3.78 15.20
CA GLY A 247 -15.08 5.22 15.26
C GLY A 247 -14.80 5.88 13.90
N ASP A 248 -14.65 5.11 12.82
CA ASP A 248 -14.32 5.60 11.49
C ASP A 248 -15.56 5.60 10.57
N ALA A 249 -15.84 6.74 9.93
CA ALA A 249 -16.92 6.88 8.97
C ALA A 249 -16.75 5.93 7.76
N ASP A 250 -15.52 5.60 7.38
CA ASP A 250 -15.23 4.65 6.29
C ASP A 250 -15.65 3.20 6.64
N VAL A 251 -15.81 2.90 7.93
CA VAL A 251 -16.28 1.59 8.44
C VAL A 251 -17.80 1.60 8.56
N VAL A 252 -18.38 2.68 9.10
CA VAL A 252 -19.83 2.78 9.33
C VAL A 252 -20.61 2.91 8.02
N ALA A 253 -20.04 3.60 7.02
CA ALA A 253 -20.71 3.86 5.76
C ALA A 253 -21.13 2.59 4.98
N PRO A 254 -20.26 1.58 4.79
CA PRO A 254 -20.65 0.30 4.18
C PRO A 254 -21.75 -0.44 4.96
N LEU A 255 -21.70 -0.43 6.30
CA LEU A 255 -22.70 -1.08 7.15
C LEU A 255 -24.09 -0.46 6.95
N LEU A 256 -24.15 0.87 6.98
CA LEU A 256 -25.39 1.61 6.75
C LEU A 256 -25.92 1.43 5.32
N ALA A 257 -25.04 1.43 4.31
CA ALA A 257 -25.45 1.20 2.93
C ALA A 257 -26.11 -0.18 2.77
N HIS A 258 -25.53 -1.23 3.37
CA HIS A 258 -26.12 -2.56 3.34
C HIS A 258 -27.40 -2.67 4.17
N ALA A 259 -27.48 -1.99 5.32
CA ALA A 259 -28.71 -1.93 6.11
C ALA A 259 -29.89 -1.33 5.32
N VAL A 260 -29.63 -0.29 4.52
CA VAL A 260 -30.64 0.28 3.61
C VAL A 260 -31.00 -0.73 2.50
N GLU A 261 -30.02 -1.43 1.93
CA GLU A 261 -30.24 -2.45 0.88
C GLU A 261 -31.16 -3.59 1.35
N VAL A 262 -30.97 -4.09 2.57
CA VAL A 262 -31.79 -5.19 3.14
C VAL A 262 -33.05 -4.71 3.86
N GLY A 263 -33.22 -3.40 4.05
CA GLY A 263 -34.37 -2.81 4.73
C GLY A 263 -34.35 -2.94 6.25
N ASP A 264 -33.17 -3.03 6.87
CA ASP A 264 -33.01 -3.04 8.33
C ASP A 264 -33.05 -1.60 8.88
N TRP A 265 -34.26 -1.04 8.99
CA TRP A 265 -34.48 0.34 9.42
C TRP A 265 -34.12 0.59 10.89
N GLU A 266 -34.17 -0.45 11.73
CA GLU A 266 -33.75 -0.34 13.14
C GLU A 266 -32.23 -0.15 13.22
N TYR A 267 -31.47 -0.92 12.44
CA TYR A 267 -30.03 -0.74 12.32
C TYR A 267 -29.68 0.62 11.71
N VAL A 268 -30.42 1.09 10.70
CA VAL A 268 -30.24 2.45 10.14
C VAL A 268 -30.42 3.52 11.23
N GLY A 269 -31.44 3.40 12.08
CA GLY A 269 -31.66 4.31 13.20
C GLY A 269 -30.46 4.36 14.16
N ARG A 270 -30.02 3.19 14.63
CA ARG A 270 -28.83 3.07 15.52
C ARG A 270 -27.55 3.58 14.87
N GLY A 271 -27.33 3.25 13.60
CA GLY A 271 -26.14 3.70 12.87
C GLY A 271 -26.14 5.21 12.63
N MET A 272 -27.31 5.83 12.46
CA MET A 272 -27.43 7.29 12.40
C MET A 272 -27.11 7.96 13.75
N ASP A 273 -27.50 7.37 14.87
CA ASP A 273 -27.11 7.84 16.21
C ASP A 273 -25.57 7.74 16.37
N HIS A 274 -24.99 6.61 15.97
CA HIS A 274 -23.55 6.40 16.02
C HIS A 274 -22.77 7.40 15.14
N LEU A 275 -23.30 7.77 13.97
CA LEU A 275 -22.71 8.82 13.13
C LEU A 275 -22.70 10.19 13.80
N VAL A 276 -23.65 10.48 14.69
CA VAL A 276 -23.65 11.69 15.51
C VAL A 276 -22.57 11.60 16.59
N ASP A 277 -22.45 10.46 17.26
CA ASP A 277 -21.47 10.24 18.33
C ASP A 277 -20.02 10.42 17.84
N ILE A 278 -19.71 9.96 16.62
CA ILE A 278 -18.39 10.17 16.01
C ILE A 278 -18.21 11.56 15.36
N GLY A 279 -19.24 12.40 15.39
CA GLY A 279 -19.22 13.77 14.85
C GLY A 279 -19.31 13.88 13.33
N GLN A 280 -19.68 12.80 12.64
CA GLN A 280 -19.79 12.77 11.18
C GLN A 280 -21.12 13.36 10.68
N VAL A 281 -22.19 13.24 11.46
CA VAL A 281 -23.51 13.85 11.22
C VAL A 281 -23.85 14.77 12.40
N SER A 282 -24.46 15.93 12.13
CA SER A 282 -24.88 16.83 13.20
C SER A 282 -26.19 16.39 13.85
N GLN A 283 -26.35 16.65 15.15
CA GLN A 283 -27.60 16.36 15.88
C GLN A 283 -28.86 16.94 15.20
N PRO A 284 -28.86 18.19 14.68
CA PRO A 284 -30.02 18.71 13.95
C PRO A 284 -30.33 17.93 12.66
N ALA A 285 -29.31 17.48 11.92
CA ALA A 285 -29.53 16.68 10.70
C ALA A 285 -30.15 15.31 11.04
N ARG A 286 -29.72 14.70 12.17
CA ARG A 286 -30.30 13.46 12.68
C ARG A 286 -31.78 13.61 13.08
N GLU A 287 -32.14 14.71 13.72
CA GLU A 287 -33.51 15.01 14.14
C GLU A 287 -34.43 15.25 12.93
N VAL A 288 -33.96 16.00 11.92
CA VAL A 288 -34.69 16.21 10.66
C VAL A 288 -34.90 14.89 9.94
N PHE A 289 -33.85 14.05 9.86
CA PHE A 289 -33.96 12.72 9.25
C PHE A 289 -35.01 11.86 9.97
N GLU A 290 -35.01 11.85 11.31
CA GLU A 290 -36.02 11.13 12.09
C GLU A 290 -37.44 11.63 11.83
N HIS A 291 -37.60 12.94 11.80
CA HIS A 291 -38.89 13.58 11.60
C HIS A 291 -39.45 13.24 10.21
N MET A 292 -38.61 13.35 9.16
CA MET A 292 -38.99 12.92 7.81
C MET A 292 -39.29 11.42 7.75
N GLY A 293 -38.53 10.60 8.47
CA GLY A 293 -38.78 9.16 8.58
C GLY A 293 -40.14 8.84 9.22
N LYS A 294 -40.55 9.59 10.26
CA LYS A 294 -41.87 9.45 10.90
C LYS A 294 -43.02 9.87 9.98
N ILE A 295 -42.83 10.88 9.13
CA ILE A 295 -43.88 11.40 8.24
C ILE A 295 -44.02 10.55 6.98
N HIS A 296 -42.90 10.26 6.30
CA HIS A 296 -42.89 9.67 4.96
C HIS A 296 -42.49 8.20 4.94
N GLY A 297 -41.98 7.66 6.05
CA GLY A 297 -41.35 6.35 6.16
C GLY A 297 -39.84 6.42 5.89
N THR A 298 -39.04 5.80 6.77
CA THR A 298 -37.57 5.73 6.64
C THR A 298 -37.13 5.18 5.29
N GLU A 299 -37.81 4.14 4.80
CA GLU A 299 -37.56 3.56 3.48
C GLU A 299 -37.64 4.60 2.35
N LYS A 300 -38.68 5.43 2.33
CA LYS A 300 -38.90 6.43 1.29
C LYS A 300 -37.83 7.54 1.35
N VAL A 301 -37.42 7.93 2.56
CA VAL A 301 -36.34 8.90 2.77
C VAL A 301 -35.01 8.36 2.26
N CYS A 302 -34.65 7.12 2.64
CA CYS A 302 -33.42 6.46 2.21
C CYS A 302 -33.37 6.26 0.69
N LYS A 303 -34.44 5.77 0.07
CA LYS A 303 -34.53 5.64 -1.40
C LYS A 303 -34.31 6.98 -2.10
N ARG A 304 -34.91 8.06 -1.58
CA ARG A 304 -34.74 9.40 -2.17
C ARG A 304 -33.32 9.93 -1.99
N LEU A 305 -32.65 9.62 -0.88
CA LEU A 305 -31.23 9.95 -0.67
C LEU A 305 -30.33 9.20 -1.67
N GLU A 306 -30.58 7.91 -1.89
CA GLU A 306 -29.86 7.10 -2.87
C GLU A 306 -30.02 7.61 -4.31
N GLU A 307 -31.25 7.95 -4.71
CA GLU A 307 -31.54 8.56 -6.03
C GLU A 307 -30.73 9.85 -6.26
N ASN A 308 -30.51 10.63 -5.21
CA ASN A 308 -29.70 11.85 -5.24
C ASN A 308 -28.20 11.61 -4.99
N ARG A 309 -27.77 10.35 -4.84
CA ARG A 309 -26.39 9.93 -4.52
C ARG A 309 -25.85 10.55 -3.23
N ILE A 310 -26.70 10.71 -2.23
CA ILE A 310 -26.35 11.25 -0.92
C ILE A 310 -26.24 10.08 0.07
N PRO A 311 -25.04 9.63 0.45
CA PRO A 311 -24.91 8.58 1.44
C PRO A 311 -25.23 9.11 2.85
N LEU A 312 -25.74 8.24 3.72
CA LEU A 312 -26.21 8.59 5.07
C LEU A 312 -25.15 9.32 5.92
N HIS A 313 -23.88 8.88 5.85
CA HIS A 313 -22.75 9.51 6.55
C HIS A 313 -22.37 10.91 6.02
N ARG A 314 -23.06 11.45 5.02
CA ARG A 314 -22.86 12.82 4.50
C ARG A 314 -24.16 13.63 4.47
N VAL A 315 -25.17 13.20 5.21
CA VAL A 315 -26.44 13.90 5.30
C VAL A 315 -26.26 15.21 6.08
N THR A 316 -26.88 16.26 5.57
CA THR A 316 -26.97 17.58 6.22
C THR A 316 -28.44 18.03 6.20
N VAL A 317 -28.80 19.00 7.05
CA VAL A 317 -30.15 19.57 7.08
C VAL A 317 -30.58 20.06 5.70
N GLU A 318 -29.72 20.85 5.04
CA GLU A 318 -29.96 21.41 3.70
C GLU A 318 -30.24 20.31 2.65
N ARG A 319 -29.50 19.19 2.73
CA ARG A 319 -29.68 18.06 1.82
C ARG A 319 -30.99 17.32 2.04
N LEU A 320 -31.41 17.19 3.29
CA LEU A 320 -32.69 16.56 3.65
C LEU A 320 -33.88 17.41 3.19
N GLU A 321 -33.83 18.72 3.44
CA GLU A 321 -34.87 19.66 3.01
C GLU A 321 -34.98 19.73 1.48
N ALA A 322 -33.85 19.60 0.77
CA ALA A 322 -33.81 19.57 -0.69
C ALA A 322 -34.50 18.33 -1.31
N LEU A 323 -34.77 17.27 -0.54
CA LEU A 323 -35.43 16.06 -1.06
C LEU A 323 -36.88 16.29 -1.49
N LYS A 324 -37.53 17.36 -0.99
CA LYS A 324 -38.92 17.75 -1.26
C LYS A 324 -39.90 16.56 -1.21
N LEU A 325 -39.88 15.83 -0.09
CA LEU A 325 -40.72 14.65 0.16
C LEU A 325 -42.15 15.00 0.57
#